data_AF-A0A534S6A3-F1
#
_entry.id   AF-A0A534S6A3-F1
#
_cell.length_a   1.000
_cell.length_b   1.000
_cell.length_c   1.000
_cell.angle_alpha   90.00
_cell.angle_beta   90.00
_cell.angle_gamma   90.00
#
_symmetry.space_group_name_H-M   'P 1'
#
loop_
_entity.id
_entity.type
_entity.pdbx_description
1 polymer ?
#
loop_
_entity_poly.entity_id
_entity_poly.type
_entity_poly.pdbx_seq_one_letter_code
_entity_poly.pdbx_strand_id
1 'polypeptide(L)'
;MSDLTMFATTPPSSPLTLVLGVILFVAGAGVALYLALLLLSAFTRSFGGFFERAAFRRYRSLCGQGDDLLEKGDFAGAVRRFGEAFFLKPVRRDATLLSDIANYHTGLLSRLLTVADEMGKGRARLPSLVDTDRLLAERLEIHLDYFRNLKHSNAQQRRETERRLRTNEQQVRLAVGRLIGEIRSSEERVLYH
;
A
#
# COMPACT_ATOMS: atom_id res chain seq x y z
N MET A 1 16.22 35.59 -65.41
CA MET A 1 15.97 36.80 -64.59
C MET A 1 14.67 37.40 -65.13
N SER A 2 13.54 37.46 -64.44
CA SER A 2 13.29 37.41 -63.00
C SER A 2 11.82 37.04 -62.73
N ASP A 3 11.60 36.39 -61.59
CA ASP A 3 10.33 35.93 -61.04
C ASP A 3 9.23 37.00 -60.94
N LEU A 4 7.98 36.56 -61.04
CA LEU A 4 6.84 37.22 -60.40
C LEU A 4 5.79 36.18 -59.99
N THR A 5 6.12 35.52 -58.87
CA THR A 5 5.23 35.17 -57.76
C THR A 5 3.74 35.33 -58.02
N MET A 6 3.10 34.21 -58.36
CA MET A 6 1.66 34.00 -58.23
C MET A 6 1.30 34.02 -56.73
N PHE A 7 1.00 35.20 -56.19
CA PHE A 7 0.46 35.33 -54.85
C PHE A 7 -0.96 34.75 -54.84
N ALA A 8 -1.11 33.58 -54.23
CA ALA A 8 -2.40 33.02 -53.89
C ALA A 8 -3.11 33.97 -52.90
N THR A 9 -3.99 34.83 -53.40
CA THR A 9 -4.86 35.66 -52.56
C THR A 9 -5.96 34.78 -51.99
N THR A 10 -5.79 34.30 -50.76
CA THR A 10 -6.88 33.74 -49.97
C THR A 10 -8.02 34.75 -49.88
N PRO A 11 -9.28 34.38 -50.16
CA PRO A 11 -10.41 35.31 -50.08
C PRO A 11 -10.55 35.86 -48.64
N PRO A 12 -10.99 37.13 -48.48
CA PRO A 12 -11.18 37.71 -47.16
C PRO A 12 -12.25 36.91 -46.41
N SER A 13 -11.85 36.29 -45.30
CA SER A 13 -12.77 35.59 -44.41
C SER A 13 -13.82 36.57 -43.89
N SER A 14 -15.10 36.32 -44.19
CA SER A 14 -16.18 37.16 -43.67
C SER A 14 -16.19 37.10 -42.14
N PRO A 15 -16.55 38.20 -41.44
CA PRO A 15 -16.55 38.23 -39.98
C PRO A 15 -17.40 37.10 -39.37
N LEU A 16 -18.44 36.64 -40.08
CA LEU A 16 -19.28 35.52 -39.70
C LEU A 16 -18.51 34.18 -39.71
N THR A 17 -17.64 33.93 -40.69
CA THR A 17 -16.79 32.73 -40.73
C THR A 17 -15.76 32.70 -39.59
N LEU A 18 -15.23 33.86 -39.19
CA LEU A 18 -14.32 33.97 -38.03
C LEU A 18 -15.06 33.68 -36.72
N VAL A 19 -16.25 34.26 -36.52
CA VAL A 19 -17.07 34.01 -35.32
C VAL A 19 -17.45 32.53 -35.22
N LEU A 20 -17.88 31.91 -36.33
CA LEU A 20 -18.22 30.48 -36.35
C LEU A 20 -17.00 29.59 -36.05
N GLY A 21 -15.83 29.93 -36.59
CA GLY A 21 -14.58 29.24 -36.31
C GLY A 21 -14.19 29.29 -34.83
N VAL A 22 -14.33 30.46 -34.19
CA VAL A 22 -14.06 30.63 -32.75
C VAL A 22 -15.04 29.80 -31.91
N ILE A 23 -16.34 29.82 -32.25
CA ILE A 23 -17.35 29.03 -31.52
C ILE A 23 -17.04 27.53 -31.62
N LEU A 24 -16.72 27.03 -32.83
CA LEU A 24 -16.37 25.64 -33.04
C LEU A 24 -15.08 25.24 -32.32
N PHE A 25 -14.08 26.13 -32.28
CA PHE A 25 -12.84 25.89 -31.54
C PHE A 25 -13.10 25.79 -30.04
N VAL A 26 -13.88 26.71 -29.46
CA VAL A 26 -14.23 26.69 -28.04
C VAL A 26 -15.07 25.45 -27.70
N ALA A 27 -16.05 25.11 -28.53
CA ALA A 27 -16.85 23.89 -28.36
C ALA A 27 -15.99 22.62 -28.44
N GLY A 28 -15.10 22.54 -29.43
CA GLY A 28 -14.16 21.43 -29.60
C GLY A 28 -13.19 21.29 -28.43
N ALA A 29 -12.62 22.41 -27.96
CA ALA A 29 -11.77 22.44 -26.77
C ALA A 29 -12.53 22.01 -25.50
N GLY A 30 -13.79 22.43 -25.36
CA GLY A 30 -14.67 22.02 -24.26
C GLY A 30 -14.94 20.51 -24.27
N VAL A 31 -15.25 19.94 -25.44
CA VAL A 31 -15.44 18.49 -25.60
C VAL A 31 -14.15 17.73 -25.33
N ALA A 32 -13.01 18.19 -25.85
CA ALA A 32 -11.71 17.57 -25.60
C ALA A 32 -11.36 17.58 -24.10
N LEU A 33 -11.58 18.71 -23.41
CA LEU A 33 -11.38 18.82 -21.97
C LEU A 33 -12.32 17.89 -21.19
N TYR A 34 -13.60 17.84 -21.58
CA TYR A 34 -14.59 16.95 -20.98
C TYR A 34 -14.18 15.48 -21.13
N LEU A 35 -13.76 15.06 -22.32
CA LEU A 35 -13.27 13.70 -22.58
C LEU A 35 -11.99 13.40 -21.79
N ALA A 36 -11.06 14.36 -21.70
CA ALA A 36 -9.85 14.20 -20.91
C ALA A 36 -10.17 13.99 -19.42
N LEU A 37 -11.10 14.78 -18.85
CA LEU A 37 -11.56 14.61 -17.48
C LEU A 37 -12.28 13.28 -17.27
N LEU A 38 -13.08 12.84 -18.24
CA LEU A 38 -13.79 11.56 -18.19
C LEU A 38 -12.80 10.40 -18.20
N LEU A 39 -11.80 10.41 -19.10
CA LEU A 39 -10.73 9.43 -19.14
C LEU A 39 -9.91 9.43 -17.83
N LEU A 40 -9.57 10.60 -17.30
CA LEU A 40 -8.85 10.72 -16.03
C LEU A 40 -9.67 10.20 -14.85
N SER A 41 -10.99 10.39 -14.85
CA SER A 41 -11.90 9.86 -13.83
C SER A 41 -12.02 8.33 -13.88
N ALA A 42 -12.01 7.74 -15.07
CA ALA A 42 -12.03 6.30 -15.25
C ALA A 42 -10.68 5.67 -14.85
N PHE A 43 -9.58 6.32 -15.23
CA PHE A 43 -8.22 5.91 -14.90
C PHE A 43 -7.97 5.96 -13.38
N THR A 44 -8.39 7.02 -12.69
CA THR A 44 -8.22 7.14 -11.24
C THR A 44 -8.98 6.07 -10.44
N ARG A 45 -10.07 5.50 -11.00
CA ARG A 45 -10.79 4.35 -10.40
C ARG A 45 -10.02 3.03 -10.55
N SER A 46 -9.40 2.79 -11.71
CA SER A 46 -8.64 1.57 -11.99
C SER A 46 -7.25 1.56 -11.33
N PHE A 47 -6.60 2.72 -11.22
CA PHE A 47 -5.28 2.88 -10.58
C PHE A 47 -5.35 3.07 -9.06
N GLY A 48 -6.55 2.99 -8.47
CA GLY A 48 -6.78 3.26 -7.05
C GLY A 48 -5.86 2.48 -6.11
N GLY A 49 -5.68 1.17 -6.37
CA GLY A 49 -4.84 0.28 -5.57
C GLY A 49 -3.35 0.27 -5.94
N PHE A 50 -2.92 0.97 -6.99
CA PHE A 50 -1.54 0.90 -7.46
C PHE A 50 -0.54 1.36 -6.39
N PHE A 51 -0.85 2.46 -5.71
CA PHE A 51 0.00 2.98 -4.63
C PHE A 51 0.01 2.06 -3.41
N GLU A 52 -1.11 1.40 -3.09
CA GLU A 52 -1.23 0.44 -1.99
C GLU A 52 -0.37 -0.80 -2.29
N ARG A 53 -0.47 -1.35 -3.50
CA ARG A 53 0.37 -2.46 -3.98
C ARG A 53 1.84 -2.08 -4.05
N ALA A 54 2.16 -0.89 -4.54
CA ALA A 54 3.53 -0.39 -4.59
C ALA A 54 4.12 -0.22 -3.19
N ALA A 55 3.34 0.31 -2.24
CA ALA A 55 3.75 0.40 -0.85
C ALA A 55 3.98 -1.01 -0.27
N PHE A 56 3.05 -1.95 -0.50
CA PHE A 56 3.17 -3.32 -0.02
C PHE A 56 4.41 -4.05 -0.58
N ARG A 57 4.76 -3.85 -1.85
CA ARG A 57 5.99 -4.38 -2.45
C ARG A 57 7.26 -3.95 -1.71
N ARG A 58 7.31 -2.72 -1.18
CA ARG A 58 8.46 -2.26 -0.38
C ARG A 58 8.62 -3.07 0.90
N TYR A 59 7.52 -3.41 1.56
CA TYR A 59 7.57 -4.23 2.78
C TYR A 59 7.95 -5.68 2.46
N ARG A 60 7.47 -6.24 1.34
CA ARG A 60 7.97 -7.54 0.84
C ARG A 60 9.47 -7.53 0.57
N SER A 61 10.02 -6.43 0.04
CA SER A 61 11.47 -6.30 -0.14
C SER A 61 12.22 -6.25 1.20
N LEU A 62 11.68 -5.60 2.23
CA LEU A 62 12.25 -5.66 3.58
C LEU A 62 12.23 -7.08 4.15
N CYS A 63 11.15 -7.84 3.92
CA CYS A 63 11.10 -9.26 4.27
C CYS A 63 12.19 -10.06 3.54
N GLY A 64 12.36 -9.84 2.23
CA GLY A 64 13.43 -10.49 1.46
C GLY A 64 14.83 -10.17 2.00
N GLN A 65 15.08 -8.94 2.44
CA GLN A 65 16.34 -8.60 3.12
C GLN A 65 16.51 -9.33 4.46
N GLY A 66 15.42 -9.63 5.16
CA GLY A 66 15.44 -10.48 6.35
C GLY A 66 15.76 -11.94 6.01
N ASP A 67 15.18 -12.46 4.92
CA ASP A 67 15.48 -13.80 4.40
C ASP A 67 16.97 -13.90 4.03
N ASP A 68 17.55 -12.90 3.35
CA ASP A 68 18.98 -12.86 3.01
C ASP A 68 19.89 -12.87 4.25
N LEU A 69 19.47 -12.22 5.35
CA LEU A 69 20.22 -12.18 6.61
C LEU A 69 20.12 -13.52 7.35
N LEU A 70 18.94 -14.14 7.30
CA LEU A 70 18.70 -15.47 7.85
C LEU A 70 19.60 -16.51 7.18
N GLU A 71 19.67 -16.50 5.85
CA GLU A 71 20.56 -17.39 5.09
C GLU A 71 22.05 -17.19 5.43
N LYS A 72 22.45 -15.97 5.80
CA LYS A 72 23.82 -15.63 6.23
C LYS A 72 24.09 -15.97 7.70
N GLY A 73 23.09 -16.48 8.43
CA GLY A 73 23.18 -16.75 9.88
C GLY A 73 23.16 -15.49 10.76
N ASP A 74 22.87 -14.30 10.20
CA ASP A 74 22.66 -13.09 11.00
C ASP A 74 21.22 -13.06 11.53
N PHE A 75 20.97 -13.91 12.54
CA PHE A 75 19.65 -14.04 13.14
C PHE A 75 19.17 -12.74 13.79
N ALA A 76 20.04 -12.01 14.49
CA ALA A 76 19.69 -10.73 15.11
C ALA A 76 19.30 -9.68 14.06
N GLY A 77 20.04 -9.61 12.96
CA GLY A 77 19.72 -8.78 11.81
C GLY A 77 18.40 -9.17 11.16
N ALA A 78 18.17 -10.47 10.95
CA ALA A 78 16.94 -11.01 10.36
C ALA A 78 15.71 -10.65 11.18
N VAL A 79 15.73 -10.86 12.51
CA VAL A 79 14.62 -10.50 13.41
C VAL A 79 14.26 -9.02 13.29
N ARG A 80 15.28 -8.13 13.28
CA ARG A 80 15.04 -6.69 13.13
C ARG A 80 14.37 -6.38 11.79
N ARG A 81 14.85 -6.96 10.69
CA ARG A 81 14.27 -6.72 9.36
C ARG A 81 12.85 -7.26 9.23
N PHE A 82 12.58 -8.45 9.77
CA PHE A 82 11.22 -8.99 9.80
C PHE A 82 10.28 -8.12 10.65
N GLY A 83 10.76 -7.59 11.77
CA GLY A 83 10.03 -6.62 12.59
C GLY A 83 9.60 -5.35 11.85
N GLU A 84 10.47 -4.83 10.98
CA GLU A 84 10.18 -3.67 10.15
C GLU A 84 9.27 -3.99 8.95
N ALA A 85 9.18 -5.28 8.58
CA ALA A 85 8.47 -5.74 7.39
C ALA A 85 6.96 -5.90 7.58
N PHE A 86 6.41 -5.69 8.79
CA PHE A 86 4.95 -5.73 9.00
C PHE A 86 4.25 -4.57 8.26
N PHE A 87 3.31 -4.90 7.37
CA PHE A 87 2.57 -3.91 6.60
C PHE A 87 1.31 -3.48 7.36
N LEU A 88 1.38 -2.32 8.01
CA LEU A 88 0.26 -1.81 8.82
C LEU A 88 -0.45 -0.61 8.19
N LYS A 89 -0.13 -0.24 6.95
CA LYS A 89 -0.81 0.90 6.31
C LYS A 89 -2.27 0.54 5.98
N PRO A 90 -3.22 1.48 6.14
CA PRO A 90 -4.60 1.21 5.84
C PRO A 90 -4.81 1.03 4.32
N VAL A 91 -5.44 -0.07 3.95
CA VAL A 91 -5.91 -0.35 2.58
C VAL A 91 -7.33 0.19 2.42
N ARG A 92 -7.55 1.01 1.40
CA ARG A 92 -8.80 1.74 1.16
C ARG A 92 -9.42 1.43 -0.20
N ARG A 93 -8.62 1.02 -1.17
CA ARG A 93 -9.06 0.95 -2.57
C ARG A 93 -9.03 -0.46 -3.13
N ASP A 94 -8.12 -1.32 -2.66
CA ASP A 94 -7.97 -2.68 -3.17
C ASP A 94 -8.31 -3.75 -2.12
N ALA A 95 -9.56 -4.22 -2.12
CA ALA A 95 -9.99 -5.27 -1.19
C ALA A 95 -9.26 -6.61 -1.43
N THR A 96 -8.85 -6.90 -2.67
CA THR A 96 -8.15 -8.16 -2.99
C THR A 96 -6.75 -8.19 -2.40
N LEU A 97 -6.15 -7.02 -2.16
CA LEU A 97 -4.85 -6.91 -1.49
C LEU A 97 -4.91 -7.38 -0.03
N LEU A 98 -6.08 -7.41 0.61
CA LEU A 98 -6.21 -7.80 2.01
C LEU A 98 -5.84 -9.26 2.26
N SER A 99 -6.26 -10.18 1.37
CA SER A 99 -5.87 -11.60 1.48
C SER A 99 -4.37 -11.78 1.26
N ASP A 100 -3.79 -11.03 0.32
CA ASP A 100 -2.34 -11.04 0.07
C ASP A 100 -1.55 -10.56 1.29
N ILE A 101 -2.05 -9.55 1.99
CA ILE A 101 -1.45 -9.01 3.23
C ILE A 101 -1.60 -10.02 4.38
N ALA A 102 -2.76 -10.65 4.53
CA ALA A 102 -2.99 -11.64 5.58
C ALA A 102 -2.02 -12.83 5.44
N ASN A 103 -1.96 -13.43 4.25
CA ASN A 103 -1.03 -14.53 3.95
C ASN A 103 0.43 -14.11 4.15
N TYR A 104 0.77 -12.88 3.76
CA TYR A 104 2.10 -12.33 3.97
C TYR A 104 2.45 -12.22 5.46
N HIS A 105 1.54 -11.74 6.30
CA HIS A 105 1.78 -11.67 7.74
C HIS A 105 1.95 -13.04 8.37
N THR A 106 1.13 -14.03 8.00
CA THR A 106 1.33 -15.42 8.45
C THR A 106 2.73 -15.92 8.08
N GLY A 107 3.16 -15.69 6.84
CA GLY A 107 4.51 -16.06 6.40
C GLY A 107 5.63 -15.32 7.15
N LEU A 108 5.39 -14.09 7.60
CA LEU A 108 6.33 -13.30 8.39
C LEU A 108 6.43 -13.83 9.84
N LEU A 109 5.30 -14.22 10.43
CA LEU A 109 5.26 -14.87 11.75
C LEU A 109 5.96 -16.23 11.73
N SER A 110 5.75 -17.02 10.67
CA SER A 110 6.46 -18.30 10.49
C SER A 110 7.97 -18.11 10.41
N ARG A 111 8.45 -17.09 9.67
CA ARG A 111 9.88 -16.77 9.61
C ARG A 111 10.44 -16.36 10.96
N LEU A 112 9.72 -15.51 11.71
CA LEU A 112 10.13 -15.13 13.07
C LEU A 112 10.20 -16.34 14.01
N LEU A 113 9.28 -17.29 13.86
CA LEU A 113 9.33 -18.55 14.59
C LEU A 113 10.55 -19.38 14.20
N THR A 114 10.85 -19.51 12.90
CA THR A 114 12.07 -20.19 12.43
C THR A 114 13.34 -19.55 13.01
N VAL A 115 13.44 -18.21 12.97
CA VAL A 115 14.60 -17.52 13.57
C VAL A 115 14.67 -17.77 15.08
N ALA A 116 13.53 -17.78 15.76
CA ALA A 116 13.50 -18.10 17.19
C ALA A 116 13.99 -19.53 17.45
N ASP A 117 13.55 -20.51 16.65
CA ASP A 117 13.97 -21.91 16.74
C ASP A 117 15.48 -22.05 16.53
N GLU A 118 16.03 -21.43 15.48
CA GLU A 118 17.47 -21.40 15.17
C GLU A 118 18.30 -20.73 16.28
N MET A 119 17.74 -19.70 16.94
CA MET A 119 18.34 -19.08 18.12
C MET A 119 18.20 -19.93 19.40
N GLY A 120 17.81 -21.20 19.29
CA GLY A 120 17.68 -22.13 20.41
C GLY A 120 16.40 -21.96 21.24
N LYS A 121 15.39 -21.26 20.71
CA LYS A 121 14.15 -20.92 21.43
C LYS A 121 12.97 -21.82 21.12
N GLY A 122 13.14 -22.90 20.35
CA GLY A 122 12.04 -23.79 19.92
C GLY A 122 11.28 -24.56 21.01
N ARG A 123 11.49 -24.21 22.29
CA ARG A 123 10.68 -24.64 23.45
C ARG A 123 10.12 -23.48 24.28
N ALA A 124 10.49 -22.24 24.00
CA ALA A 124 9.92 -21.07 24.66
C ALA A 124 8.55 -20.79 24.06
N ARG A 125 7.50 -20.82 24.90
CA ARG A 125 6.22 -20.24 24.51
C ARG A 125 6.49 -18.77 24.15
N LEU A 126 6.18 -18.38 22.92
CA LEU A 126 6.19 -16.98 22.48
C LEU A 126 4.76 -16.43 22.63
N PRO A 127 4.32 -16.04 23.85
CA PRO A 127 2.96 -15.54 24.06
C PRO A 127 2.67 -14.31 23.18
N SER A 128 3.68 -13.47 22.98
CA SER A 128 3.59 -12.31 22.08
C SER A 128 3.32 -12.67 20.62
N LEU A 129 3.67 -13.89 20.18
CA LEU A 129 3.37 -14.38 18.82
C LEU A 129 1.87 -14.55 18.63
N VAL A 130 1.20 -15.19 19.59
CA VAL A 130 -0.25 -15.42 19.58
C VAL A 130 -1.00 -14.08 19.66
N ASP A 131 -0.53 -13.16 20.52
CA ASP A 131 -1.11 -11.82 20.60
C ASP A 131 -0.97 -11.05 19.28
N THR A 132 0.21 -11.16 18.63
CA THR A 132 0.47 -10.50 17.35
C THR A 132 -0.44 -11.06 16.26
N ASP A 133 -0.55 -12.39 16.15
CA ASP A 133 -1.44 -13.06 15.20
C ASP A 133 -2.90 -12.64 15.39
N ARG A 134 -3.40 -12.66 16.63
CA ARG A 134 -4.75 -12.22 16.97
C ARG A 134 -5.03 -10.78 16.54
N LEU A 135 -4.09 -9.86 16.82
CA LEU A 135 -4.26 -8.44 16.46
C LEU A 135 -4.21 -8.22 14.93
N LEU A 136 -3.46 -9.04 14.20
CA LEU A 136 -3.41 -9.00 12.74
C LEU A 136 -4.70 -9.55 12.12
N ALA A 137 -5.27 -10.61 12.70
CA ALA A 137 -6.58 -11.12 12.32
C ALA A 137 -7.68 -10.06 12.57
N GLU A 138 -7.67 -9.42 13.75
CA GLU A 138 -8.57 -8.30 14.07
C GLU A 138 -8.41 -7.16 13.06
N ARG A 139 -7.18 -6.85 12.65
CA ARG A 139 -6.91 -5.83 11.63
C ARG A 139 -7.58 -6.17 10.30
N LEU A 140 -7.45 -7.42 9.86
CA LEU A 140 -8.08 -7.91 8.63
C LEU A 140 -9.59 -7.77 8.72
N GLU A 141 -10.20 -8.14 9.84
CA GLU A 141 -11.64 -8.01 10.06
C GLU A 141 -12.11 -6.56 9.97
N ILE A 142 -11.40 -5.61 10.58
CA ILE A 142 -11.74 -4.18 10.49
C ILE A 142 -11.70 -3.71 9.03
N HIS A 143 -10.72 -4.16 8.24
CA HIS A 143 -10.65 -3.85 6.82
C HIS A 143 -11.75 -4.52 5.99
N LEU A 144 -12.09 -5.78 6.28
CA LEU A 144 -13.19 -6.46 5.58
C LEU A 144 -14.53 -5.79 5.88
N ASP A 145 -14.76 -5.39 7.12
CA ASP A 145 -15.96 -4.64 7.52
C ASP A 145 -16.04 -3.28 6.81
N TYR A 146 -14.91 -2.56 6.70
CA TYR A 146 -14.83 -1.33 5.91
C TYR A 146 -15.31 -1.52 4.47
N PHE A 147 -14.81 -2.56 3.78
CA PHE A 147 -15.18 -2.80 2.37
C PHE A 147 -16.61 -3.30 2.21
N ARG A 148 -17.11 -4.15 3.12
CA ARG A 148 -18.51 -4.60 3.14
C ARG A 148 -19.46 -3.41 3.26
N ASN A 149 -19.13 -2.45 4.12
CA ASN A 149 -19.98 -1.30 4.42
C ASN A 149 -19.68 -0.06 3.57
N LEU A 150 -18.79 -0.13 2.58
CA LEU A 150 -18.30 1.05 1.85
C LEU A 150 -19.40 1.86 1.17
N LYS A 151 -20.40 1.17 0.60
CA LYS A 151 -21.54 1.79 -0.11
C LYS A 151 -22.56 2.45 0.82
N HIS A 152 -22.70 1.93 2.04
CA HIS A 152 -23.72 2.36 3.01
C HIS A 152 -23.13 3.18 4.17
N SER A 153 -21.80 3.33 4.22
CA SER A 153 -21.09 3.99 5.31
C SER A 153 -21.29 5.50 5.30
N ASN A 154 -21.78 6.03 6.43
CA ASN A 154 -21.82 7.46 6.69
C ASN A 154 -20.43 8.00 7.14
N ALA A 155 -20.30 9.32 7.24
CA ALA A 155 -19.04 9.97 7.62
C ALA A 155 -18.57 9.57 9.04
N GLN A 156 -19.49 9.33 9.96
CA GLN A 156 -19.18 8.94 11.33
C GLN A 156 -18.61 7.51 11.39
N GLN A 157 -19.22 6.56 10.69
CA GLN A 157 -18.75 5.18 10.57
C GLN A 157 -17.35 5.13 9.96
N ARG A 158 -17.08 5.90 8.90
CA ARG A 158 -15.74 5.99 8.30
C ARG A 158 -14.68 6.47 9.30
N ARG A 159 -15.00 7.52 10.09
CA ARG A 159 -14.11 8.02 11.15
C ARG A 159 -13.89 6.98 12.23
N GLU A 160 -14.92 6.23 12.60
CA GLU A 160 -14.81 5.18 13.62
C GLU A 160 -13.92 4.02 13.14
N THR A 161 -14.11 3.55 11.92
CA THR A 161 -13.22 2.56 11.31
C THR A 161 -11.77 3.04 11.25
N GLU A 162 -11.55 4.31 10.89
CA GLU A 162 -10.19 4.90 10.90
C GLU A 162 -9.58 4.94 12.30
N ARG A 163 -10.37 5.25 13.34
CA ARG A 163 -9.92 5.21 14.73
C ARG A 163 -9.54 3.79 15.13
N ARG A 164 -10.41 2.81 14.87
CA ARG A 164 -10.16 1.38 15.13
C ARG A 164 -8.87 0.90 14.45
N LEU A 165 -8.65 1.25 13.18
CA LEU A 165 -7.43 0.91 12.46
C LEU A 165 -6.17 1.53 13.06
N ARG A 166 -6.24 2.76 13.56
CA ARG A 166 -5.11 3.43 14.23
C ARG A 166 -4.80 2.79 15.58
N THR A 167 -5.83 2.53 16.39
CA THR A 167 -5.67 1.85 17.69
C THR A 167 -5.06 0.46 17.49
N ASN A 168 -5.61 -0.32 16.56
CA ASN A 168 -5.09 -1.63 16.22
C ASN A 168 -3.65 -1.55 15.68
N GLU A 169 -3.30 -0.55 14.86
CA GLU A 169 -1.91 -0.36 14.39
C GLU A 169 -0.95 -0.17 15.57
N GLN A 170 -1.31 0.67 16.54
CA GLN A 170 -0.49 0.88 17.73
C GLN A 170 -0.34 -0.41 18.56
N GLN A 171 -1.43 -1.15 18.74
CA GLN A 171 -1.41 -2.43 19.46
C GLN A 171 -0.52 -3.46 18.75
N VAL A 172 -0.63 -3.59 17.42
CA VAL A 172 0.22 -4.49 16.62
C VAL A 172 1.69 -4.07 16.74
N ARG A 173 2.01 -2.77 16.63
CA ARG A 173 3.41 -2.30 16.79
C ARG A 173 3.98 -2.66 18.15
N LEU A 174 3.20 -2.52 19.23
CA LEU A 174 3.63 -2.91 20.57
C LEU A 174 3.80 -4.42 20.69
N ALA A 175 2.87 -5.22 20.15
CA ALA A 175 2.95 -6.68 20.16
C ALA A 175 4.16 -7.21 19.38
N VAL A 176 4.40 -6.67 18.17
CA VAL A 176 5.59 -6.96 17.36
C VAL A 176 6.87 -6.57 18.11
N GLY A 177 6.89 -5.40 18.77
CA GLY A 177 8.02 -4.98 19.59
C GLY A 177 8.32 -5.95 20.75
N ARG A 178 7.27 -6.43 21.44
CA ARG A 178 7.41 -7.47 22.48
C ARG A 178 7.91 -8.78 21.91
N LEU A 179 7.37 -9.22 20.76
CA LEU A 179 7.80 -10.44 20.07
C LEU A 179 9.28 -10.40 19.69
N ILE A 180 9.72 -9.30 19.06
CA ILE A 180 11.14 -9.09 18.76
C ILE A 180 11.97 -9.08 20.04
N GLY A 181 11.47 -8.43 21.10
CA GLY A 181 12.11 -8.44 22.42
C GLY A 181 12.30 -9.84 22.98
N GLU A 182 11.24 -10.68 22.97
CA GLU A 182 11.27 -12.08 23.40
C GLU A 182 12.24 -12.92 22.55
N ILE A 183 12.34 -12.64 21.24
CA ILE A 183 13.29 -13.30 20.34
C ILE A 183 14.73 -12.76 20.52
N ARG A 184 14.95 -11.56 21.06
CA ARG A 184 16.32 -11.03 21.26
C ARG A 184 16.88 -11.24 22.66
N SER A 185 16.06 -11.12 23.70
CA SER A 185 16.48 -11.08 25.12
C SER A 185 17.08 -12.37 25.69
N SER A 186 17.31 -13.41 24.88
CA SER A 186 18.01 -14.63 25.34
C SER A 186 19.46 -14.72 24.85
N GLU A 187 19.95 -13.77 24.06
CA GLU A 187 21.37 -13.68 23.68
C GLU A 187 22.25 -13.41 24.92
N GLU A 188 21.74 -12.65 25.89
CA GLU A 188 22.45 -12.33 27.15
C GLU A 188 22.56 -13.51 28.12
N ARG A 189 21.74 -14.58 28.01
CA ARG A 189 21.85 -15.72 28.96
C ARG A 189 22.90 -16.77 28.57
N VAL A 190 23.35 -16.77 27.32
CA VAL A 190 24.34 -17.75 26.83
C VAL A 190 25.77 -17.24 26.98
N LEU A 191 25.97 -15.92 27.11
CA LEU A 191 27.30 -15.30 27.29
C LEU A 191 27.80 -15.24 28.75
N TYR A 192 26.99 -15.65 29.73
CA TYR A 192 27.35 -15.65 31.17
C TYR A 192 27.42 -17.06 31.82
N HIS A 193 27.45 -18.12 31.00
CA HIS A 193 27.69 -19.49 31.45
C HIS A 193 28.79 -20.13 30.60
#